data_AF-A0A9E3HXE0-F1
#
_entry.id   AF-A0A9E3HXE0-F1
#
_cell.length_a   1.000
_cell.length_b   1.000
_cell.length_c   1.000
_cell.angle_alpha   90.00
_cell.angle_beta   90.00
_cell.angle_gamma   90.00
#
_symmetry.space_group_name_H-M   'P 1'
#
loop_
_entity.id
_entity.type
_entity.pdbx_description
1 polymer ?
#
loop_
_entity_poly.entity_id
_entity_poly.type
_entity_poly.pdbx_seq_one_letter_code
_entity_poly.pdbx_strand_id
1 'polypeptide(L)'
;MTDPAAAQSYKISTGHAEAILDLETMSVDVRHLEAGVNWRMSRNGAGEFVYELDGELREVSLAESKNKKVNRLGPGALQVLLVDFRLELLIYFEEPGGELVFRLAPLEEDHGFKIKGVIYPRPFEVPIRSDSYSFFGISQGVLIPGDWQEHEDLLNPIQLDDRQRFELFGELMDRPSHWWDHQEWDQAGLIYAERMACFGAHQPGSGFLGYIDDGCRMDNFMHVRHNPGQHTDYKIYWRSSMGSLSYPRIIRYHFEKDAGYAELARHYRAYYGKLGYLKTLAEKNEANGDVEKLLGAVNLRARVSRKDHRTFAFEIYNTFTEIGRQVEEFREVTGAGRASVSFTGWQRYGHDQEYPDIIPPNMYAGGPYGIDSLARKVKAMGYVFGLATDNYCDITLDSPSFREEVTLKDSRGRYVRRSTWGAGVNSLICPRWAIRFLRRNWEVGRTDYPFVRGLLDTARPQHYLLGNYVCNWECYDPVHPLTRNENRAALAGIFDYFSRQKVLLTIEHHNDWVVPWVVSVRTREAH
;
A
#
# COMPACT_ATOMS: atom_id res chain seq x y z
N MET A 1 -29.31 19.85 45.64
CA MET A 1 -27.86 19.93 45.40
C MET A 1 -27.52 18.81 44.45
N THR A 2 -27.42 19.13 43.17
CA THR A 2 -26.96 18.23 42.11
C THR A 2 -25.45 18.06 42.25
N ASP A 3 -25.02 16.82 42.40
CA ASP A 3 -23.61 16.40 42.45
C ASP A 3 -22.90 16.83 41.16
N PRO A 4 -21.78 17.58 41.21
CA PRO A 4 -21.00 17.88 40.01
C PRO A 4 -20.45 16.56 39.46
N ALA A 5 -20.88 16.20 38.26
CA ALA A 5 -20.45 15.00 37.56
C ALA A 5 -18.91 14.89 37.58
N ALA A 6 -18.37 14.00 38.39
CA ALA A 6 -16.95 13.69 38.39
C ALA A 6 -16.60 13.10 37.02
N ALA A 7 -15.68 13.74 36.29
CA ALA A 7 -15.11 13.21 35.05
C ALA A 7 -14.70 11.74 35.26
N GLN A 8 -15.38 10.83 34.58
CA GLN A 8 -15.22 9.40 34.80
C GLN A 8 -13.98 8.91 34.03
N SER A 9 -12.84 8.91 34.71
CA SER A 9 -11.56 8.44 34.15
C SER A 9 -11.21 7.03 34.63
N TYR A 10 -10.54 6.26 33.76
CA TYR A 10 -10.14 4.89 34.00
C TYR A 10 -8.66 4.71 33.68
N LYS A 11 -7.90 4.27 34.69
CA LYS A 11 -6.48 3.98 34.54
C LYS A 11 -6.21 2.49 34.33
N ILE A 12 -5.35 2.14 33.39
CA ILE A 12 -4.67 0.85 33.30
C ILE A 12 -3.15 1.06 33.35
N SER A 13 -2.40 0.08 33.81
CA SER A 13 -0.95 0.24 34.02
C SER A 13 -0.18 -1.07 33.94
N THR A 14 1.07 -0.96 33.52
CA THR A 14 2.13 -1.97 33.67
C THR A 14 3.27 -1.40 34.52
N GLY A 15 4.39 -2.12 34.61
CA GLY A 15 5.64 -1.56 35.17
C GLY A 15 6.28 -0.46 34.30
N HIS A 16 5.88 -0.35 33.03
CA HIS A 16 6.53 0.51 32.03
C HIS A 16 5.72 1.76 31.69
N ALA A 17 4.39 1.66 31.66
CA ALA A 17 3.52 2.78 31.31
C ALA A 17 2.17 2.73 32.04
N GLU A 18 1.53 3.89 32.16
CA GLU A 18 0.14 4.04 32.60
C GLU A 18 -0.67 4.69 31.46
N ALA A 19 -1.85 4.15 31.14
CA ALA A 19 -2.79 4.76 30.22
C ALA A 19 -4.07 5.17 30.96
N ILE A 20 -4.53 6.40 30.74
CA ILE A 20 -5.67 7.00 31.42
C ILE A 20 -6.71 7.38 30.38
N LEU A 21 -7.81 6.62 30.32
CA LEU A 21 -8.97 6.92 29.50
C LEU A 21 -9.86 7.94 30.22
N ASP A 22 -10.25 9.00 29.53
CA ASP A 22 -11.31 9.93 29.94
C ASP A 22 -12.58 9.65 29.11
N LEU A 23 -13.69 9.30 29.76
CA LEU A 23 -14.95 9.00 29.06
C LEU A 23 -15.69 10.22 28.51
N GLU A 24 -15.42 11.42 29.03
CA GLU A 24 -16.07 12.64 28.56
C GLU A 24 -15.55 13.01 27.18
N THR A 25 -14.24 12.89 27.00
CA THR A 25 -13.58 13.21 25.73
C THR A 25 -13.27 11.98 24.90
N MET A 26 -13.38 10.78 25.45
CA MET A 26 -12.85 9.50 24.91
C MET A 26 -11.33 9.48 24.71
N SER A 27 -10.60 10.42 25.33
CA SER A 27 -9.16 10.55 25.14
C SER A 27 -8.35 9.60 26.02
N VAL A 28 -7.13 9.23 25.60
CA VAL A 28 -6.24 8.34 26.36
C VAL A 28 -4.88 8.99 26.50
N ASP A 29 -4.57 9.47 27.70
CA ASP A 29 -3.22 9.97 28.00
C ASP A 29 -2.33 8.82 28.43
N VAL A 30 -1.06 8.85 28.02
CA VAL A 30 -0.08 7.83 28.36
C VAL A 30 1.08 8.43 29.13
N ARG A 31 1.32 7.93 30.34
CA ARG A 31 2.52 8.24 31.12
C ARG A 31 3.54 7.14 30.90
N HIS A 32 4.65 7.48 30.27
CA HIS A 32 5.81 6.61 30.16
C HIS A 32 6.62 6.70 31.47
N LEU A 33 6.51 5.67 32.31
CA LEU A 33 6.93 5.72 33.71
C LEU A 33 8.45 5.87 33.86
N GLU A 34 9.23 5.15 33.06
CA GLU A 34 10.69 5.17 33.13
C GLU A 34 11.30 6.52 32.74
N ALA A 35 10.67 7.20 31.76
CA ALA A 35 11.07 8.52 31.30
C ALA A 35 10.48 9.66 32.14
N GLY A 36 9.40 9.40 32.89
CA GLY A 36 8.64 10.46 33.56
C GLY A 36 7.92 11.41 32.59
N VAL A 37 7.68 10.97 31.36
CA VAL A 37 7.11 11.77 30.26
C VAL A 37 5.63 11.43 30.07
N ASN A 38 4.83 12.45 29.75
CA ASN A 38 3.41 12.27 29.42
C ASN A 38 3.16 12.56 27.93
N TRP A 39 2.47 11.64 27.27
CA TRP A 39 1.94 11.78 25.93
C TRP A 39 0.44 12.04 26.03
N ARG A 40 0.00 13.21 25.55
CA ARG A 40 -1.40 13.62 25.63
C ARG A 40 -2.09 13.40 24.31
N MET A 41 -3.17 12.63 24.31
CA MET A 41 -3.93 12.40 23.08
C MET A 41 -4.88 13.57 22.80
N SER A 42 -5.03 13.98 21.55
CA SER A 42 -5.92 15.09 21.20
C SER A 42 -7.33 14.89 21.77
N ARG A 43 -7.89 15.96 22.33
CA ARG A 43 -9.28 15.99 22.84
C ARG A 43 -10.30 16.24 21.74
N ASN A 44 -9.87 16.61 20.54
CA ASN A 44 -10.76 16.84 19.40
C ASN A 44 -11.23 15.51 18.81
N GLY A 45 -12.43 15.07 19.18
CA GLY A 45 -13.08 13.86 18.65
C GLY A 45 -14.10 14.13 17.53
N ALA A 46 -14.19 15.36 17.02
CA ALA A 46 -15.20 15.71 16.03
C ALA A 46 -15.07 14.84 14.77
N GLY A 47 -16.17 14.16 14.41
CA GLY A 47 -16.24 13.32 13.22
C GLY A 47 -15.37 12.07 13.23
N GLU A 48 -14.91 11.64 14.40
CA GLU A 48 -14.03 10.48 14.51
C GLU A 48 -14.76 9.13 14.32
N PHE A 49 -16.10 9.13 14.27
CA PHE A 49 -16.91 7.93 14.06
C PHE A 49 -17.97 8.15 12.99
N VAL A 50 -17.92 7.34 11.92
CA VAL A 50 -18.84 7.40 10.80
C VAL A 50 -19.60 6.09 10.69
N TYR A 51 -20.93 6.17 10.74
CA TYR A 51 -21.81 5.01 10.60
C TYR A 51 -23.02 5.32 9.72
N GLU A 52 -23.57 4.29 9.11
CA GLU A 52 -24.80 4.30 8.32
C GLU A 52 -25.91 3.72 9.19
N LEU A 53 -27.02 4.44 9.36
CA LEU A 53 -28.24 3.96 10.01
C LEU A 53 -29.42 4.14 9.05
N ASP A 54 -30.07 3.04 8.68
CA ASP A 54 -31.20 2.99 7.74
C ASP A 54 -30.92 3.72 6.41
N GLY A 55 -29.68 3.62 5.93
CA GLY A 55 -29.20 4.25 4.70
C GLY A 55 -28.70 5.69 4.86
N GLU A 56 -28.82 6.30 6.03
CA GLU A 56 -28.31 7.65 6.30
C GLU A 56 -26.94 7.61 6.97
N LEU A 57 -25.97 8.31 6.37
CA LEU A 57 -24.65 8.50 6.98
C LEU A 57 -24.70 9.51 8.12
N ARG A 58 -24.02 9.18 9.21
CA ARG A 58 -23.87 10.02 10.40
C ARG A 58 -22.40 10.09 10.77
N GLU A 59 -21.96 11.29 11.12
CA GLU A 59 -20.61 11.61 11.54
C GLU A 59 -20.69 12.25 12.92
N VAL A 60 -20.06 11.61 13.91
CA VAL A 60 -20.15 11.97 15.33
C VAL A 60 -18.81 11.75 16.02
N SER A 61 -18.65 12.27 17.24
CA SER A 61 -17.59 11.85 18.14
C SER A 61 -17.96 10.58 18.90
N LEU A 62 -16.98 9.74 19.24
CA LEU A 62 -17.17 8.61 20.15
C LEU A 62 -17.67 9.08 21.54
N ALA A 63 -17.31 10.31 21.93
CA ALA A 63 -17.78 10.96 23.15
C ALA A 63 -19.30 11.16 23.18
N GLU A 64 -19.95 11.26 22.03
CA GLU A 64 -21.41 11.47 21.93
C GLU A 64 -22.22 10.21 22.24
N SER A 65 -21.58 9.03 22.34
CA SER A 65 -22.27 7.79 22.74
C SER A 65 -22.96 7.99 24.09
N LYS A 66 -24.28 7.76 24.12
CA LYS A 66 -25.09 7.91 25.34
C LYS A 66 -25.06 6.65 26.19
N ASN A 67 -24.54 5.55 25.66
CA ASN A 67 -24.54 4.24 26.32
C ASN A 67 -23.13 3.62 26.31
N LYS A 68 -22.28 4.14 27.21
CA LYS A 68 -20.93 3.65 27.45
C LYS A 68 -20.94 2.66 28.62
N LYS A 69 -20.46 1.43 28.41
CA LYS A 69 -20.21 0.46 29.48
C LYS A 69 -18.72 0.16 29.56
N VAL A 70 -18.15 0.29 30.76
CA VAL A 70 -16.72 0.05 30.97
C VAL A 70 -16.51 -1.17 31.84
N ASN A 71 -15.76 -2.15 31.33
CA ASN A 71 -15.39 -3.36 32.04
C ASN A 71 -13.87 -3.38 32.24
N ARG A 72 -13.43 -3.44 33.49
CA ARG A 72 -12.01 -3.65 33.81
C ARG A 72 -11.69 -5.14 33.72
N LEU A 73 -10.85 -5.51 32.76
CA LEU A 73 -10.44 -6.91 32.53
C LEU A 73 -9.16 -7.29 33.29
N GLY A 74 -8.56 -6.33 34.00
CA GLY A 74 -7.38 -6.51 34.82
C GLY A 74 -6.71 -5.17 35.15
N PRO A 75 -5.49 -5.19 35.74
CA PRO A 75 -4.72 -3.97 35.96
C PRO A 75 -4.24 -3.32 34.66
N GLY A 76 -3.99 -4.12 33.62
CA GLY A 76 -3.46 -3.67 32.32
C GLY A 76 -4.47 -3.65 31.18
N ALA A 77 -5.77 -3.85 31.41
CA ALA A 77 -6.75 -3.98 30.33
C ALA A 77 -8.13 -3.40 30.68
N LEU A 78 -8.70 -2.68 29.73
CA LEU A 78 -9.98 -2.00 29.80
C LEU A 78 -10.80 -2.26 28.53
N GLN A 79 -12.04 -2.69 28.68
CA GLN A 79 -13.01 -2.79 27.60
C GLN A 79 -14.05 -1.68 27.76
N VAL A 80 -14.36 -0.99 26.67
CA VAL A 80 -15.40 0.03 26.58
C VAL A 80 -16.36 -0.38 25.48
N LEU A 81 -17.62 -0.59 25.84
CA LEU A 81 -18.69 -0.88 24.90
C LEU A 81 -19.49 0.40 24.68
N LEU A 82 -19.48 0.90 23.44
CA LEU A 82 -20.34 1.98 22.98
C LEU A 82 -21.56 1.33 22.34
N VAL A 83 -22.54 0.99 23.19
CA VAL A 83 -23.63 0.07 22.81
C VAL A 83 -24.52 0.65 21.72
N ASP A 84 -24.81 1.95 21.79
CA ASP A 84 -25.57 2.68 20.77
C ASP A 84 -24.82 2.84 19.44
N PHE A 85 -23.49 2.78 19.48
CA PHE A 85 -22.64 2.78 18.29
C PHE A 85 -22.24 1.37 17.84
N ARG A 86 -22.70 0.33 18.53
CA ARG A 86 -22.36 -1.08 18.29
C ARG A 86 -20.85 -1.31 18.11
N LEU A 87 -20.04 -0.60 18.90
CA LEU A 87 -18.58 -0.63 18.82
C LEU A 87 -17.98 -1.03 20.17
N GLU A 88 -17.04 -1.96 20.13
CA GLU A 88 -16.13 -2.30 21.23
C GLU A 88 -14.79 -1.61 21.04
N LEU A 89 -14.30 -0.96 22.09
CA LEU A 89 -12.92 -0.52 22.23
C LEU A 89 -12.26 -1.33 23.35
N LEU A 90 -11.25 -2.13 23.00
CA LEU A 90 -10.41 -2.83 23.95
C LEU A 90 -9.04 -2.15 23.99
N ILE A 91 -8.69 -1.58 25.14
CA ILE A 91 -7.44 -0.87 25.38
C ILE A 91 -6.67 -1.66 26.42
N TYR A 92 -5.50 -2.17 26.05
CA TYR A 92 -4.74 -3.05 26.94
C TYR A 92 -3.25 -2.98 26.68
N PHE A 93 -2.47 -3.38 27.67
CA PHE A 93 -1.04 -3.61 27.49
C PHE A 93 -0.79 -5.08 27.15
N GLU A 94 -0.06 -5.34 26.06
CA GLU A 94 0.36 -6.68 25.67
C GLU A 94 1.75 -7.00 26.24
N GLU A 95 1.88 -8.20 26.80
CA GLU A 95 3.14 -8.74 27.33
C GLU A 95 3.59 -9.96 26.53
N PRO A 96 4.91 -10.21 26.37
CA PRO A 96 6.02 -9.42 26.91
C PRO A 96 6.34 -8.20 26.04
N GLY A 97 6.47 -7.03 26.65
CA GLY A 97 6.94 -5.81 25.96
C GLY A 97 6.22 -4.53 26.37
N GLY A 98 5.09 -4.63 27.08
CA GLY A 98 4.37 -3.47 27.58
C GLY A 98 3.81 -2.55 26.48
N GLU A 99 3.56 -3.07 25.27
CA GLU A 99 2.97 -2.28 24.19
C GLU A 99 1.52 -1.92 24.52
N LEU A 100 1.14 -0.66 24.35
CA LEU A 100 -0.25 -0.24 24.47
C LEU A 100 -1.00 -0.56 23.17
N VAL A 101 -2.01 -1.40 23.25
CA VAL A 101 -2.80 -1.86 22.12
C VAL A 101 -4.21 -1.30 22.19
N PHE A 102 -4.67 -0.77 21.06
CA PHE A 102 -6.05 -0.40 20.84
C PHE A 102 -6.64 -1.36 19.82
N ARG A 103 -7.68 -2.07 20.23
CA ARG A 103 -8.47 -2.93 19.36
C ARG A 103 -9.90 -2.41 19.27
N LEU A 104 -10.34 -2.07 18.07
CA LEU A 104 -11.67 -1.56 17.76
C LEU A 104 -12.43 -2.66 17.03
N ALA A 105 -13.56 -3.13 17.55
CA ALA A 105 -14.33 -4.18 16.89
C ALA A 105 -15.82 -3.84 16.79
N PRO A 106 -16.45 -4.15 15.64
CA PRO A 106 -17.89 -4.08 15.56
C PRO A 106 -18.50 -5.14 16.49
N LEU A 107 -19.54 -4.77 17.24
CA LEU A 107 -20.33 -5.71 18.06
C LEU A 107 -21.39 -6.40 17.20
N GLU A 108 -22.13 -5.63 16.41
CA GLU A 108 -23.15 -6.10 15.49
C GLU A 108 -23.29 -5.10 14.34
N GLU A 109 -23.24 -5.59 13.11
CA GLU A 109 -23.52 -4.84 11.89
C GLU A 109 -24.56 -5.63 11.08
N ASP A 110 -25.53 -4.92 10.51
CA ASP A 110 -26.62 -5.52 9.75
C ASP A 110 -27.00 -4.62 8.55
N HIS A 111 -28.14 -4.87 7.93
CA HIS A 111 -28.61 -4.10 6.77
C HIS A 111 -29.04 -2.67 7.13
N GLY A 112 -29.47 -2.43 8.37
CA GLY A 112 -29.88 -1.15 8.90
C GLY A 112 -28.77 -0.42 9.66
N PHE A 113 -27.71 -1.06 10.11
CA PHE A 113 -26.57 -0.41 10.78
C PHE A 113 -25.21 -0.92 10.29
N LYS A 114 -24.37 -0.02 9.79
CA LYS A 114 -22.99 -0.35 9.38
C LYS A 114 -22.01 0.73 9.82
N ILE A 115 -20.88 0.33 10.35
CA ILE A 115 -19.78 1.25 10.67
C ILE A 115 -18.98 1.47 9.38
N LYS A 116 -18.88 2.72 8.94
CA LYS A 116 -18.27 3.08 7.64
C LYS A 116 -16.82 3.53 7.78
N GLY A 117 -16.47 4.10 8.93
CA GLY A 117 -15.11 4.45 9.28
C GLY A 117 -14.94 4.91 10.71
N VAL A 118 -13.71 4.82 11.21
CA VAL A 118 -13.34 5.23 12.58
C VAL A 118 -11.96 5.89 12.56
N ILE A 119 -11.79 7.01 13.25
CA ILE A 119 -10.53 7.74 13.43
C ILE A 119 -10.13 7.65 14.90
N TYR A 120 -9.63 6.49 15.31
CA TYR A 120 -9.23 6.26 16.70
C TYR A 120 -8.18 5.15 16.79
N PRO A 121 -7.12 5.29 17.62
CA PRO A 121 -6.81 6.40 18.52
C PRO A 121 -6.53 7.72 17.81
N ARG A 122 -6.66 8.81 18.55
CA ARG A 122 -6.36 10.16 18.08
C ARG A 122 -4.86 10.45 18.19
N PRO A 123 -4.35 11.49 17.51
CA PRO A 123 -2.94 11.84 17.58
C PRO A 123 -2.49 12.25 18.99
N PHE A 124 -1.25 11.93 19.34
CA PHE A 124 -0.58 12.46 20.52
C PHE A 124 0.05 13.81 20.21
N GLU A 125 -0.10 14.77 21.12
CA GLU A 125 0.48 16.11 21.02
C GLU A 125 2.00 16.02 21.14
N VAL A 126 2.71 16.43 20.08
CA VAL A 126 4.17 16.53 20.05
C VAL A 126 4.58 17.96 20.39
N PRO A 127 5.46 18.21 21.37
CA PRO A 127 5.84 19.57 21.75
C PRO A 127 6.38 20.40 20.58
N ILE A 128 6.00 21.69 20.54
CA ILE A 128 6.43 22.65 19.51
C ILE A 128 7.82 23.19 19.88
N ARG A 129 8.86 22.44 19.53
CA ARG A 129 10.26 22.71 19.87
C ARG A 129 11.20 21.96 18.93
N SER A 130 12.43 22.46 18.80
CA SER A 130 13.45 21.93 17.88
C SER A 130 14.01 20.55 18.24
N ASP A 131 13.89 20.13 19.51
CA ASP A 131 14.32 18.83 20.02
C ASP A 131 13.17 17.79 20.08
N SER A 132 12.02 18.10 19.46
CA SER A 132 10.91 17.16 19.26
C SER A 132 10.60 17.02 17.77
N TYR A 133 10.05 15.89 17.36
CA TYR A 133 9.60 15.68 15.97
C TYR A 133 8.60 14.54 15.85
N SER A 134 7.78 14.57 14.81
CA SER A 134 7.00 13.42 14.34
C SER A 134 7.71 12.74 13.17
N PHE A 135 7.54 11.43 13.03
CA PHE A 135 8.02 10.69 11.87
C PHE A 135 6.96 9.76 11.30
N PHE A 136 7.01 9.55 9.99
CA PHE A 136 6.01 8.77 9.26
C PHE A 136 6.66 7.85 8.24
N GLY A 137 6.13 6.63 8.09
CA GLY A 137 6.51 5.65 7.06
C GLY A 137 6.08 6.03 5.63
N ILE A 138 6.06 7.32 5.30
CA ILE A 138 5.62 7.86 4.01
C ILE A 138 6.81 7.94 3.06
N SER A 139 6.67 7.34 1.87
CA SER A 139 7.75 7.13 0.91
C SER A 139 8.95 6.47 1.60
N GLN A 140 10.17 7.01 1.45
CA GLN A 140 11.33 6.49 2.18
C GLN A 140 11.28 6.80 3.69
N GLY A 141 10.54 7.84 4.08
CA GLY A 141 10.40 8.33 5.44
C GLY A 141 10.29 9.86 5.44
N VAL A 142 9.43 10.38 6.31
CA VAL A 142 9.25 11.82 6.55
C VAL A 142 9.47 12.12 8.02
N LEU A 143 10.22 13.18 8.31
CA LEU A 143 10.42 13.75 9.64
C LEU A 143 9.90 15.19 9.63
N ILE A 144 9.00 15.52 10.56
CA ILE A 144 8.46 16.87 10.74
C ILE A 144 8.88 17.36 12.14
N PRO A 145 9.86 18.28 12.25
CA PRO A 145 10.23 18.91 13.50
C PRO A 145 9.03 19.55 14.22
N GLY A 146 9.05 19.56 15.55
CA GLY A 146 7.98 20.15 16.34
C GLY A 146 7.80 21.65 16.09
N ASP A 147 8.89 22.35 15.76
CA ASP A 147 8.92 23.77 15.41
C ASP A 147 9.05 24.03 13.90
N TRP A 148 8.63 23.08 13.06
CA TRP A 148 8.62 23.23 11.61
C TRP A 148 7.84 24.49 11.19
N GLN A 149 8.38 25.24 10.22
CA GLN A 149 7.87 26.56 9.81
C GLN A 149 7.10 26.52 8.49
N GLU A 150 7.04 25.38 7.82
CA GLU A 150 6.30 25.20 6.57
C GLU A 150 5.00 24.44 6.84
N HIS A 151 3.99 24.72 6.02
CA HIS A 151 2.74 23.96 6.06
C HIS A 151 2.93 22.64 5.33
N GLU A 152 2.62 21.52 5.99
CA GLU A 152 2.61 20.19 5.38
C GLU A 152 1.19 19.65 5.35
N ASP A 153 0.80 19.05 4.22
CA ASP A 153 -0.47 18.33 4.09
C ASP A 153 -0.23 17.07 3.27
N LEU A 154 0.24 16.04 3.97
CA LEU A 154 0.68 14.78 3.38
C LEU A 154 -0.48 13.79 3.45
N LEU A 155 -0.72 13.09 2.34
CA LEU A 155 -1.82 12.13 2.22
C LEU A 155 -3.18 12.78 2.48
N ASN A 156 -3.33 14.04 2.06
CA ASN A 156 -4.53 14.83 2.29
C ASN A 156 -5.76 14.15 1.67
N PRO A 157 -6.76 13.78 2.49
CA PRO A 157 -8.02 13.31 1.97
C PRO A 157 -8.85 14.43 1.35
N ILE A 158 -8.43 15.71 1.29
CA ILE A 158 -9.12 16.83 0.60
C ILE A 158 -8.82 16.89 -0.90
N GLN A 159 -7.83 16.15 -1.35
CA GLN A 159 -7.84 15.56 -2.69
C GLN A 159 -8.99 14.52 -2.88
N LEU A 160 -9.71 14.17 -1.80
CA LEU A 160 -10.85 13.25 -1.71
C LEU A 160 -12.06 13.83 -0.91
N ASP A 161 -12.08 15.13 -0.59
CA ASP A 161 -13.09 15.76 0.28
C ASP A 161 -14.22 16.31 -0.57
N ASP A 162 -15.26 15.49 -0.63
CA ASP A 162 -16.61 16.01 -0.63
C ASP A 162 -17.42 15.09 0.28
N ARG A 163 -18.41 15.63 0.98
CA ARG A 163 -19.38 14.90 1.80
C ARG A 163 -20.10 13.80 1.02
N GLN A 164 -20.03 13.87 -0.31
CA GLN A 164 -20.54 12.89 -1.27
C GLN A 164 -19.54 11.75 -1.60
N ARG A 165 -18.28 11.77 -1.13
CA ARG A 165 -17.22 10.83 -1.57
C ARG A 165 -17.08 9.50 -0.83
N PHE A 166 -17.62 9.37 0.38
CA PHE A 166 -17.76 8.05 1.03
C PHE A 166 -18.80 7.17 0.31
N GLU A 167 -19.83 7.78 -0.28
CA GLU A 167 -20.73 7.12 -1.25
C GLU A 167 -20.03 6.89 -2.61
N LEU A 168 -19.06 7.74 -2.96
CA LEU A 168 -18.37 7.78 -4.26
C LEU A 168 -17.16 6.86 -4.40
N PHE A 169 -16.66 6.19 -3.36
CA PHE A 169 -15.67 5.10 -3.59
C PHE A 169 -16.24 4.01 -4.52
N GLY A 170 -17.57 3.85 -4.48
CA GLY A 170 -18.34 3.06 -5.44
C GLY A 170 -19.04 3.84 -6.54
N GLU A 171 -18.86 5.17 -6.64
CA GLU A 171 -19.50 6.01 -7.67
C GLU A 171 -18.53 6.73 -8.63
N LEU A 172 -17.24 6.83 -8.28
CA LEU A 172 -16.17 7.53 -9.04
C LEU A 172 -15.89 6.98 -10.46
N MET A 173 -16.62 5.95 -10.89
CA MET A 173 -16.61 5.41 -12.26
C MET A 173 -17.61 6.09 -13.21
N ASP A 174 -18.38 7.09 -12.75
CA ASP A 174 -19.41 7.76 -13.58
C ASP A 174 -18.94 9.09 -14.21
N ARG A 175 -17.70 9.51 -13.96
CA ARG A 175 -17.08 10.62 -14.71
C ARG A 175 -16.04 10.04 -15.67
N PRO A 176 -15.95 10.53 -16.93
CA PRO A 176 -14.85 10.18 -17.79
C PRO A 176 -13.56 10.63 -17.11
N SER A 177 -12.80 9.68 -16.57
CA SER A 177 -11.43 9.91 -16.14
C SER A 177 -10.61 10.16 -17.40
N HIS A 178 -10.40 11.44 -17.72
CA HIS A 178 -9.46 11.80 -18.77
C HIS A 178 -8.04 11.55 -18.26
N TRP A 179 -7.14 10.98 -19.07
CA TRP A 179 -5.75 10.68 -18.71
C TRP A 179 -4.91 11.90 -18.25
N TRP A 180 -5.44 13.12 -18.38
CA TRP A 180 -4.80 14.36 -17.92
C TRP A 180 -5.48 14.99 -16.69
N ASP A 181 -6.55 14.39 -16.17
CA ASP A 181 -7.12 14.84 -14.90
C ASP A 181 -6.24 14.29 -13.78
N HIS A 182 -5.48 15.18 -13.14
CA HIS A 182 -4.49 14.86 -12.11
C HIS A 182 -5.10 14.16 -10.87
N GLN A 183 -6.41 13.95 -10.82
CA GLN A 183 -7.16 13.31 -9.73
C GLN A 183 -6.87 11.80 -9.54
N GLU A 184 -6.25 11.11 -10.50
CA GLU A 184 -5.77 9.74 -10.24
C GLU A 184 -4.59 9.68 -9.26
N TRP A 185 -3.85 10.79 -9.12
CA TRP A 185 -2.75 10.88 -8.18
C TRP A 185 -3.24 10.80 -6.72
N ASP A 186 -4.55 10.98 -6.49
CA ASP A 186 -5.15 11.01 -5.16
C ASP A 186 -5.45 9.60 -4.64
N GLN A 187 -5.73 8.63 -5.54
CA GLN A 187 -5.73 7.20 -5.19
C GLN A 187 -4.30 6.64 -5.13
N ALA A 188 -3.41 7.12 -6.01
CA ALA A 188 -2.00 6.77 -6.03
C ALA A 188 -1.29 7.21 -4.74
N GLY A 189 -1.64 8.38 -4.19
CA GLY A 189 -1.15 8.84 -2.89
C GLY A 189 -1.49 7.87 -1.75
N LEU A 190 -2.74 7.38 -1.69
CA LEU A 190 -3.15 6.44 -0.64
C LEU A 190 -2.61 5.02 -0.81
N ILE A 191 -2.44 4.56 -2.06
CA ILE A 191 -1.94 3.20 -2.37
C ILE A 191 -0.40 3.16 -2.33
N TYR A 192 0.27 4.28 -2.61
CA TYR A 192 1.73 4.31 -2.79
C TYR A 192 2.49 5.14 -1.79
N ALA A 193 1.90 6.10 -1.09
CA ALA A 193 2.73 6.97 -0.28
C ALA A 193 3.00 6.38 1.11
N GLU A 194 2.07 5.69 1.76
CA GLU A 194 2.40 4.94 2.99
C GLU A 194 3.09 3.61 2.64
N ARG A 195 4.43 3.58 2.76
CA ARG A 195 5.27 2.41 2.44
C ARG A 195 5.36 1.45 3.61
N MET A 196 5.27 1.99 4.83
CA MET A 196 5.25 1.25 6.07
C MET A 196 4.08 1.74 6.91
N ALA A 197 3.31 0.80 7.47
CA ALA A 197 2.15 1.12 8.31
C ALA A 197 2.59 1.47 9.75
N CYS A 198 3.47 2.47 9.86
CA CYS A 198 4.04 2.95 11.10
C CYS A 198 4.31 4.45 11.09
N PHE A 199 4.24 5.04 12.27
CA PHE A 199 4.54 6.44 12.54
C PHE A 199 5.01 6.56 13.98
N GLY A 200 5.41 7.75 14.39
CA GLY A 200 5.74 7.98 15.78
C GLY A 200 6.17 9.40 16.03
N ALA A 201 6.66 9.63 17.24
CA ALA A 201 7.24 10.90 17.61
C ALA A 201 8.35 10.73 18.63
N HIS A 202 9.17 11.77 18.72
CA HIS A 202 10.19 11.95 19.72
C HIS A 202 9.94 13.27 20.46
N GLN A 203 10.19 13.24 21.77
CA GLN A 203 10.41 14.41 22.59
C GLN A 203 11.51 14.10 23.62
N PRO A 204 12.08 15.11 24.31
CA PRO A 204 13.11 14.87 25.31
C PRO A 204 12.69 13.81 26.34
N GLY A 205 13.52 12.78 26.50
CA GLY A 205 13.31 11.67 27.44
C GLY A 205 12.49 10.50 26.90
N SER A 206 11.72 10.65 25.82
CA SER A 206 10.84 9.57 25.32
C SER A 206 10.57 9.66 23.83
N GLY A 207 10.57 8.51 23.16
CA GLY A 207 9.95 8.31 21.86
C GLY A 207 8.76 7.36 21.95
N PHE A 208 7.86 7.42 20.96
CA PHE A 208 6.89 6.36 20.74
C PHE A 208 6.83 5.95 19.26
N LEU A 209 6.52 4.68 19.03
CA LEU A 209 6.21 4.10 17.72
C LEU A 209 4.77 3.61 17.75
N GLY A 210 3.92 4.15 16.87
CA GLY A 210 2.62 3.60 16.53
C GLY A 210 2.70 2.75 15.27
N TYR A 211 2.13 1.55 15.27
CA TYR A 211 2.08 0.70 14.07
C TYR A 211 0.87 -0.21 14.02
N ILE A 212 0.44 -0.52 12.79
CA ILE A 212 -0.80 -1.24 12.51
C ILE A 212 -0.54 -2.75 12.45
N ASP A 213 -1.44 -3.53 13.06
CA ASP A 213 -1.36 -4.98 13.02
C ASP A 213 -1.58 -5.52 11.60
N ASP A 214 -0.86 -6.60 11.25
CA ASP A 214 -0.79 -7.08 9.86
C ASP A 214 -2.15 -7.51 9.31
N GLY A 215 -3.04 -8.01 10.19
CA GLY A 215 -4.37 -8.50 9.80
C GLY A 215 -5.36 -7.42 9.38
N CYS A 216 -5.16 -6.17 9.79
CA CYS A 216 -6.05 -5.04 9.46
C CYS A 216 -5.37 -3.93 8.65
N ARG A 217 -4.14 -4.15 8.20
CA ARG A 217 -3.31 -3.12 7.58
C ARG A 217 -3.77 -2.65 6.21
N MET A 218 -4.62 -3.41 5.53
CA MET A 218 -5.11 -3.02 4.20
C MET A 218 -6.35 -2.13 4.29
N ASP A 219 -6.99 -2.04 5.46
CA ASP A 219 -8.19 -1.24 5.70
C ASP A 219 -7.89 -0.03 6.59
N ASN A 220 -6.78 0.65 6.31
CA ASN A 220 -6.47 1.96 6.88
C ASN A 220 -5.91 2.92 5.82
N PHE A 221 -5.87 4.19 6.19
CA PHE A 221 -4.97 5.18 5.63
C PHE A 221 -4.61 6.22 6.68
N MET A 222 -3.46 6.86 6.53
CA MET A 222 -3.04 7.97 7.37
C MET A 222 -3.17 9.30 6.63
N HIS A 223 -3.61 10.35 7.32
CA HIS A 223 -3.53 11.74 6.88
C HIS A 223 -2.62 12.50 7.86
N VAL A 224 -1.69 13.29 7.35
CA VAL A 224 -0.81 14.12 8.19
C VAL A 224 -0.96 15.57 7.77
N ARG A 225 -1.24 16.45 8.73
CA ARG A 225 -1.26 17.89 8.54
C ARG A 225 -0.40 18.58 9.59
N HIS A 226 0.47 19.47 9.14
CA HIS A 226 1.23 20.36 9.99
C HIS A 226 0.96 21.81 9.61
N ASN A 227 0.55 22.61 10.59
CA ASN A 227 0.48 24.06 10.46
C ASN A 227 1.58 24.67 11.34
N PRO A 228 2.35 25.66 10.86
CA PRO A 228 3.35 26.33 11.66
C PRO A 228 2.78 26.86 12.98
N GLY A 229 3.48 26.60 14.08
CA GLY A 229 3.05 26.99 15.42
C GLY A 229 1.94 26.13 16.03
N GLN A 230 1.61 24.99 15.42
CA GLN A 230 0.69 23.98 15.97
C GLN A 230 1.39 22.62 16.08
N HIS A 231 0.80 21.71 16.87
CA HIS A 231 1.22 20.31 16.87
C HIS A 231 0.96 19.69 15.49
N THR A 232 1.86 18.81 15.04
CA THR A 232 1.59 17.97 13.86
C THR A 232 0.39 17.07 14.13
N ASP A 233 -0.69 17.27 13.39
CA ASP A 233 -1.91 16.46 13.45
C ASP A 233 -1.75 15.25 12.52
N TYR A 234 -2.07 14.05 13.01
CA TYR A 234 -2.08 12.85 12.20
C TYR A 234 -3.30 12.00 12.52
N LYS A 235 -4.02 11.57 11.49
CA LYS A 235 -5.27 10.83 11.64
C LYS A 235 -5.15 9.48 10.97
N ILE A 236 -5.48 8.43 11.71
CA ILE A 236 -5.51 7.06 11.21
C ILE A 236 -6.96 6.71 10.96
N TYR A 237 -7.31 6.59 9.70
CA TYR A 237 -8.66 6.29 9.27
C TYR A 237 -8.80 4.79 9.06
N TRP A 238 -9.56 4.13 9.91
CA TRP A 238 -10.01 2.77 9.69
C TRP A 238 -11.12 2.77 8.66
N ARG A 239 -10.90 2.10 7.54
CA ARG A 239 -11.85 1.99 6.44
C ARG A 239 -12.77 0.80 6.65
N SER A 240 -13.98 0.91 6.13
CA SER A 240 -14.84 -0.26 5.92
C SER A 240 -14.23 -1.23 4.91
N SER A 241 -14.42 -2.52 5.18
CA SER A 241 -14.17 -3.63 4.26
C SER A 241 -15.51 -4.18 3.80
N MET A 242 -15.76 -4.20 2.49
CA MET A 242 -17.02 -4.66 1.90
C MET A 242 -18.26 -3.88 2.39
N GLY A 243 -18.09 -2.60 2.73
CA GLY A 243 -19.18 -1.67 3.09
C GLY A 243 -19.49 -1.55 4.58
N SER A 244 -18.82 -2.33 5.44
CA SER A 244 -18.92 -2.35 6.92
C SER A 244 -17.54 -2.41 7.57
N LEU A 245 -17.40 -2.20 8.88
CA LEU A 245 -16.12 -2.37 9.57
C LEU A 245 -15.68 -3.84 9.52
N SER A 246 -16.64 -4.75 9.63
CA SER A 246 -16.57 -6.19 9.31
C SER A 246 -15.71 -7.04 10.23
N TYR A 247 -14.60 -6.52 10.74
CA TYR A 247 -13.67 -7.25 11.59
C TYR A 247 -12.87 -6.27 12.48
N PRO A 248 -12.14 -6.75 13.50
CA PRO A 248 -11.39 -5.86 14.40
C PRO A 248 -10.26 -5.09 13.71
N ARG A 249 -10.01 -3.85 14.16
CA ARG A 249 -8.87 -3.02 13.79
C ARG A 249 -7.94 -2.89 14.98
N ILE A 250 -6.65 -3.12 14.77
CA ILE A 250 -5.65 -3.20 15.84
C ILE A 250 -4.48 -2.29 15.51
N ILE A 251 -4.13 -1.44 16.48
CA ILE A 251 -2.95 -0.59 16.43
C ILE A 251 -2.21 -0.67 17.77
N ARG A 252 -0.88 -0.67 17.67
CA ARG A 252 0.05 -0.92 18.76
C ARG A 252 0.94 0.30 18.95
N TYR A 253 1.22 0.64 20.20
CA TYR A 253 2.11 1.72 20.60
C TYR A 253 3.21 1.19 21.50
N HIS A 254 4.46 1.35 21.05
CA HIS A 254 5.66 1.08 21.84
C HIS A 254 6.25 2.41 22.32
N PHE A 255 6.59 2.49 23.60
CA PHE A 255 7.21 3.67 24.21
C PHE A 255 8.61 3.32 24.68
N GLU A 256 9.59 4.16 24.37
CA GLU A 256 10.98 3.89 24.68
C GLU A 256 11.71 5.13 25.16
N LYS A 257 12.56 4.95 26.17
CA LYS A 257 13.26 6.04 26.83
C LYS A 257 14.43 6.49 25.98
N ASP A 258 14.58 7.80 25.85
CA ASP A 258 15.67 8.42 25.08
C ASP A 258 15.80 7.91 23.62
N ALA A 259 14.70 7.41 23.05
CA ALA A 259 14.67 6.80 21.73
C ALA A 259 14.32 7.80 20.63
N GLY A 260 15.10 7.82 19.55
CA GLY A 260 14.77 8.50 18.30
C GLY A 260 14.15 7.57 17.27
N TYR A 261 13.89 8.09 16.06
CA TYR A 261 13.28 7.30 14.98
C TYR A 261 14.08 6.04 14.61
N ALA A 262 15.41 6.05 14.78
CA ALA A 262 16.26 4.92 14.40
C ALA A 262 16.09 3.72 15.35
N GLU A 263 16.00 3.97 16.66
CA GLU A 263 15.71 2.98 17.70
C GLU A 263 14.31 2.40 17.47
N LEU A 264 13.34 3.27 17.29
CA LEU A 264 11.94 2.90 17.06
C LEU A 264 11.75 2.10 15.77
N ALA A 265 12.45 2.46 14.68
CA ALA A 265 12.42 1.69 13.44
C ALA A 265 13.02 0.27 13.59
N ARG A 266 13.98 0.07 14.51
CA ARG A 266 14.49 -1.29 14.83
C ARG A 266 13.43 -2.14 15.51
N HIS A 267 12.59 -1.55 16.37
CA HIS A 267 11.44 -2.24 16.97
C HIS A 267 10.44 -2.68 15.89
N TYR A 268 10.09 -1.79 14.96
CA TYR A 268 9.22 -2.14 13.83
C TYR A 268 9.82 -3.26 12.96
N ARG A 269 11.12 -3.19 12.68
CA ARG A 269 11.85 -4.25 11.96
C ARG A 269 11.78 -5.60 12.68
N ALA A 270 11.86 -5.62 14.01
CA ALA A 270 11.74 -6.84 14.81
C ALA A 270 10.32 -7.44 14.71
N TYR A 271 9.29 -6.60 14.76
CA TYR A 271 7.90 -7.01 14.50
C TYR A 271 7.77 -7.68 13.12
N TYR A 272 8.39 -7.10 12.08
CA TYR A 272 8.41 -7.69 10.73
C TYR A 272 9.14 -9.02 10.65
N GLY A 273 10.20 -9.18 11.44
CA GLY A 273 10.86 -10.46 11.63
C GLY A 273 9.90 -11.52 12.17
N LYS A 274 9.11 -11.18 13.21
CA LYS A 274 8.09 -12.08 13.78
C LYS A 274 7.01 -12.48 12.78
N LEU A 275 6.63 -11.58 11.87
CA LEU A 275 5.68 -11.87 10.78
C LEU A 275 6.28 -12.74 9.65
N GLY A 276 7.59 -12.94 9.62
CA GLY A 276 8.28 -13.62 8.52
C GLY A 276 8.43 -12.76 7.27
N TYR A 277 8.20 -11.44 7.35
CA TYR A 277 8.38 -10.53 6.21
C TYR A 277 9.81 -10.06 6.01
N LEU A 278 10.67 -10.22 7.02
CA LEU A 278 12.06 -9.83 6.94
C LEU A 278 12.90 -10.87 6.18
N LYS A 279 12.80 -10.88 4.85
CA LYS A 279 13.66 -11.70 3.98
C LYS A 279 14.78 -10.87 3.37
N THR A 280 16.00 -11.14 3.82
CA THR A 280 17.22 -10.43 3.42
C THR A 280 17.61 -10.74 1.96
N LEU A 281 18.43 -9.86 1.37
CA LEU A 281 19.02 -10.12 0.06
C LEU A 281 19.95 -11.35 0.08
N ALA A 282 20.61 -11.64 1.20
CA ALA A 282 21.45 -12.83 1.37
C ALA A 282 20.62 -14.12 1.26
N GLU A 283 19.52 -14.23 2.01
CA GLU A 283 18.60 -15.39 1.93
C GLU A 283 17.99 -15.53 0.52
N LYS A 284 17.69 -14.42 -0.15
CA LYS A 284 17.22 -14.46 -1.55
C LYS A 284 18.31 -14.93 -2.51
N ASN A 285 19.57 -14.55 -2.27
CA ASN A 285 20.71 -14.97 -3.09
C ASN A 285 21.00 -16.47 -2.95
N GLU A 286 20.80 -17.05 -1.77
CA GLU A 286 20.88 -18.50 -1.57
C GLU A 286 19.85 -19.26 -2.42
N ALA A 287 18.63 -18.72 -2.53
CA ALA A 287 17.57 -19.30 -3.37
C ALA A 287 17.79 -19.05 -4.88
N ASN A 288 18.33 -17.87 -5.22
CA ASN A 288 18.61 -17.44 -6.58
C ASN A 288 19.90 -16.60 -6.65
N GLY A 289 21.00 -17.24 -7.07
CA GLY A 289 22.33 -16.60 -7.15
C GLY A 289 22.43 -15.44 -8.15
N ASP A 290 21.42 -15.20 -8.98
CA ASP A 290 21.39 -14.01 -9.83
C ASP A 290 21.20 -12.71 -9.04
N VAL A 291 20.79 -12.76 -7.77
CA VAL A 291 20.72 -11.57 -6.89
C VAL A 291 22.08 -10.87 -6.80
N GLU A 292 23.17 -11.62 -6.68
CA GLU A 292 24.54 -11.10 -6.64
C GLU A 292 24.88 -10.26 -7.88
N LYS A 293 24.31 -10.60 -9.04
CA LYS A 293 24.56 -9.87 -10.29
C LYS A 293 23.97 -8.46 -10.28
N LEU A 294 23.02 -8.16 -9.38
CA LEU A 294 22.44 -6.83 -9.23
C LEU A 294 23.28 -5.91 -8.32
N LEU A 295 24.13 -6.46 -7.45
CA LEU A 295 24.95 -5.66 -6.54
C LEU A 295 26.00 -4.88 -7.34
N GLY A 296 25.93 -3.55 -7.29
CA GLY A 296 26.79 -2.65 -8.05
C GLY A 296 26.49 -2.59 -9.55
N ALA A 297 25.39 -3.19 -10.01
CA ALA A 297 25.02 -3.20 -11.42
C ALA A 297 24.47 -1.85 -11.89
N VAL A 298 24.82 -1.48 -13.12
CA VAL A 298 24.18 -0.35 -13.81
C VAL A 298 22.80 -0.77 -14.32
N ASN A 299 21.76 -0.02 -13.97
CA ASN A 299 20.41 -0.24 -14.51
C ASN A 299 20.28 0.41 -15.89
N LEU A 300 20.36 -0.40 -16.95
CA LEU A 300 20.17 0.04 -18.32
C LEU A 300 18.69 -0.10 -18.71
N ARG A 301 18.09 1.00 -19.18
CA ARG A 301 16.71 1.01 -19.69
C ARG A 301 16.65 1.47 -21.13
N ALA A 302 15.95 0.70 -21.95
CA ALA A 302 15.63 1.08 -23.33
C ALA A 302 14.10 1.15 -23.55
N ARG A 303 13.69 1.91 -24.57
CA ARG A 303 12.32 1.92 -25.07
C ARG A 303 12.29 1.17 -26.40
N VAL A 304 11.35 0.23 -26.55
CA VAL A 304 11.16 -0.54 -27.78
C VAL A 304 10.13 0.15 -28.66
N SER A 305 8.89 0.26 -28.19
CA SER A 305 7.82 0.92 -28.93
C SER A 305 6.80 1.62 -28.05
N ARG A 306 6.01 2.48 -28.68
CA ARG A 306 4.83 3.12 -28.09
C ARG A 306 3.73 3.19 -29.14
N LYS A 307 2.49 3.09 -28.66
CA LYS A 307 1.30 3.48 -29.41
C LYS A 307 0.63 4.64 -28.66
N ASP A 308 0.23 5.68 -29.38
CA ASP A 308 -0.59 6.76 -28.84
C ASP A 308 -2.03 6.52 -29.28
N HIS A 309 -2.92 6.19 -28.34
CA HIS A 309 -4.33 5.90 -28.65
C HIS A 309 -5.11 7.12 -29.16
N ARG A 310 -4.60 8.35 -28.96
CA ARG A 310 -5.30 9.59 -29.33
C ARG A 310 -5.11 9.90 -30.81
N THR A 311 -3.91 9.65 -31.31
CA THR A 311 -3.51 9.89 -32.70
C THR A 311 -3.42 8.61 -33.52
N PHE A 312 -3.49 7.45 -32.86
CA PHE A 312 -3.18 6.13 -33.40
C PHE A 312 -1.76 6.02 -33.96
N ALA A 313 -0.86 6.95 -33.58
CA ALA A 313 0.54 6.89 -33.97
C ALA A 313 1.22 5.70 -33.31
N PHE A 314 1.94 4.93 -34.11
CA PHE A 314 2.75 3.80 -33.66
C PHE A 314 4.21 4.06 -34.00
N GLU A 315 5.07 4.02 -32.99
CA GLU A 315 6.49 4.32 -33.12
C GLU A 315 7.33 3.17 -32.60
N ILE A 316 8.32 2.76 -33.40
CA ILE A 316 9.41 1.88 -32.97
C ILE A 316 10.61 2.76 -32.68
N TYR A 317 11.01 2.84 -31.40
CA TYR A 317 12.21 3.55 -30.97
C TYR A 317 13.47 2.70 -31.17
N ASN A 318 13.40 1.42 -30.83
CA ASN A 318 14.50 0.48 -30.98
C ASN A 318 13.99 -0.90 -31.39
N THR A 319 14.76 -1.58 -32.25
CA THR A 319 14.62 -3.02 -32.44
C THR A 319 15.40 -3.77 -31.35
N PHE A 320 15.06 -5.04 -31.11
CA PHE A 320 15.81 -5.87 -30.15
C PHE A 320 17.29 -6.01 -30.54
N THR A 321 17.59 -6.07 -31.84
CA THR A 321 18.97 -6.10 -32.37
C THR A 321 19.72 -4.82 -32.03
N GLU A 322 19.09 -3.66 -32.22
CA GLU A 322 19.70 -2.36 -31.95
C GLU A 322 20.00 -2.17 -30.45
N ILE A 323 19.08 -2.59 -29.57
CA ILE A 323 19.36 -2.62 -28.12
C ILE A 323 20.57 -3.50 -27.83
N GLY A 324 20.68 -4.67 -28.47
CA GLY A 324 21.82 -5.57 -28.30
C GLY A 324 23.14 -4.95 -28.75
N ARG A 325 23.14 -4.09 -29.77
CA ARG A 325 24.31 -3.31 -30.20
C ARG A 325 24.67 -2.23 -29.19
N GLN A 326 23.69 -1.48 -28.71
CA GLN A 326 23.88 -0.41 -27.72
C GLN A 326 24.43 -0.94 -26.38
N VAL A 327 23.98 -2.11 -25.91
CA VAL A 327 24.47 -2.72 -24.67
C VAL A 327 25.93 -3.20 -24.82
N GLU A 328 26.29 -3.72 -25.99
CA GLU A 328 27.67 -4.12 -26.29
C GLU A 328 28.60 -2.91 -26.35
N GLU A 329 28.20 -1.87 -27.08
CA GLU A 329 28.91 -0.60 -27.14
C GLU A 329 29.08 0.02 -25.73
N PHE A 330 28.03 0.03 -24.91
CA PHE A 330 28.10 0.48 -23.52
C PHE A 330 29.15 -0.31 -22.73
N ARG A 331 29.19 -1.64 -22.87
CA ARG A 331 30.16 -2.49 -22.18
C ARG A 331 31.59 -2.20 -22.63
N GLU A 332 31.81 -2.03 -23.93
CA GLU A 332 33.13 -1.73 -24.50
C GLU A 332 33.65 -0.36 -24.06
N VAL A 333 32.81 0.67 -24.09
CA VAL A 333 33.18 2.05 -23.76
C VAL A 333 33.40 2.23 -22.27
N THR A 334 32.53 1.65 -21.43
CA THR A 334 32.55 1.90 -19.97
C THR A 334 33.36 0.87 -19.19
N GLY A 335 33.57 -0.33 -19.75
CA GLY A 335 34.16 -1.45 -19.02
C GLY A 335 33.31 -1.96 -17.86
N ALA A 336 32.01 -1.63 -17.81
CA ALA A 336 31.14 -2.01 -16.69
C ALA A 336 31.10 -3.54 -16.52
N GLY A 337 31.46 -4.03 -15.34
CA GLY A 337 31.49 -5.47 -15.05
C GLY A 337 30.10 -6.08 -14.78
N ARG A 338 29.10 -5.27 -14.41
CA ARG A 338 27.75 -5.69 -14.06
C ARG A 338 26.72 -4.68 -14.57
N ALA A 339 25.68 -5.17 -15.25
CA ALA A 339 24.52 -4.36 -15.64
C ALA A 339 23.24 -5.21 -15.62
N SER A 340 22.11 -4.55 -15.39
CA SER A 340 20.77 -5.10 -15.57
C SER A 340 20.10 -4.38 -16.72
N VAL A 341 19.79 -5.10 -17.79
CA VAL A 341 19.16 -4.57 -18.99
C VAL A 341 17.67 -4.84 -18.92
N SER A 342 16.88 -3.78 -18.94
CA SER A 342 15.41 -3.86 -18.99
C SER A 342 14.86 -2.91 -20.03
N PHE A 343 13.65 -3.17 -20.53
CA PHE A 343 13.08 -2.33 -21.57
C PHE A 343 11.55 -2.30 -21.52
N THR A 344 11.03 -1.16 -21.98
CA THR A 344 9.60 -0.83 -21.99
C THR A 344 9.06 -0.91 -23.40
N GLY A 345 7.84 -1.42 -23.56
CA GLY A 345 7.15 -1.51 -24.84
C GLY A 345 7.60 -2.66 -25.74
N TRP A 346 8.11 -3.73 -25.16
CA TRP A 346 8.46 -4.94 -25.90
C TRP A 346 7.23 -5.79 -26.27
N GLN A 347 6.10 -5.53 -25.61
CA GLN A 347 4.83 -6.22 -25.80
C GLN A 347 4.29 -6.06 -27.23
N ARG A 348 3.36 -6.93 -27.62
CA ARG A 348 2.77 -7.04 -28.97
C ARG A 348 2.49 -5.70 -29.66
N TYR A 349 1.94 -4.72 -28.95
CA TYR A 349 1.62 -3.39 -29.48
C TYR A 349 2.31 -2.23 -28.76
N GLY A 350 3.30 -2.53 -27.93
CA GLY A 350 4.05 -1.54 -27.16
C GLY A 350 3.52 -1.32 -25.76
N HIS A 351 4.09 -0.32 -25.09
CA HIS A 351 3.85 -0.08 -23.67
C HIS A 351 2.41 0.38 -23.43
N ASP A 352 1.79 -0.18 -22.38
CA ASP A 352 0.43 0.12 -21.98
C ASP A 352 -0.60 -0.12 -23.08
N GLN A 353 -0.50 -1.25 -23.78
CA GLN A 353 -1.44 -1.67 -24.83
C GLN A 353 -1.87 -3.12 -24.62
N GLU A 354 -3.14 -3.41 -24.87
CA GLU A 354 -3.72 -4.76 -24.89
C GLU A 354 -3.49 -5.62 -23.63
N TYR A 355 -3.15 -5.05 -22.46
CA TYR A 355 -3.06 -5.84 -21.24
C TYR A 355 -4.34 -6.66 -21.04
N PRO A 356 -4.25 -7.93 -20.59
CA PRO A 356 -3.03 -8.70 -20.32
C PRO A 356 -2.51 -9.51 -21.54
N ASP A 357 -3.00 -9.27 -22.76
CA ASP A 357 -2.61 -9.94 -24.01
C ASP A 357 -1.30 -9.40 -24.62
N ILE A 358 -0.22 -9.47 -23.85
CA ILE A 358 1.06 -8.82 -24.17
C ILE A 358 1.96 -9.59 -25.16
N ILE A 359 1.58 -10.82 -25.50
CA ILE A 359 2.35 -11.76 -26.32
C ILE A 359 1.72 -11.85 -27.72
N PRO A 360 2.50 -11.95 -28.82
CA PRO A 360 3.97 -12.08 -28.91
C PRO A 360 4.74 -10.80 -28.62
N PRO A 361 6.05 -10.88 -28.34
CA PRO A 361 6.96 -9.74 -28.44
C PRO A 361 6.78 -8.99 -29.76
N ASN A 362 6.92 -7.66 -29.74
CA ASN A 362 6.60 -6.78 -30.86
C ASN A 362 7.25 -7.21 -32.18
N MET A 363 6.44 -7.54 -33.18
CA MET A 363 6.93 -8.08 -34.46
C MET A 363 7.76 -7.07 -35.25
N TYR A 364 7.44 -5.77 -35.18
CA TYR A 364 8.20 -4.72 -35.87
C TYR A 364 9.56 -4.44 -35.21
N ALA A 365 9.72 -4.79 -33.93
CA ALA A 365 10.99 -4.69 -33.23
C ALA A 365 11.89 -5.94 -33.41
N GLY A 366 11.43 -6.96 -34.15
CA GLY A 366 12.15 -8.22 -34.40
C GLY A 366 11.47 -9.47 -33.80
N GLY A 367 10.35 -9.32 -33.11
CA GLY A 367 9.50 -10.42 -32.66
C GLY A 367 10.16 -11.41 -31.69
N PRO A 368 9.62 -12.63 -31.58
CA PRO A 368 10.11 -13.67 -30.67
C PRO A 368 11.59 -14.03 -30.88
N TYR A 369 12.06 -14.07 -32.14
CA TYR A 369 13.46 -14.37 -32.44
C TYR A 369 14.40 -13.22 -32.03
N GLY A 370 13.98 -11.98 -32.24
CA GLY A 370 14.77 -10.80 -31.86
C GLY A 370 14.97 -10.72 -30.36
N ILE A 371 13.91 -10.92 -29.57
CA ILE A 371 13.99 -10.85 -28.11
C ILE A 371 14.81 -12.02 -27.52
N ASP A 372 14.69 -13.24 -28.08
CA ASP A 372 15.51 -14.39 -27.67
C ASP A 372 17.00 -14.15 -27.99
N SER A 373 17.30 -13.60 -29.17
CA SER A 373 18.67 -13.23 -29.57
C SER A 373 19.26 -12.19 -28.62
N LEU A 374 18.50 -11.13 -28.31
CA LEU A 374 18.90 -10.11 -27.33
C LEU A 374 19.14 -10.73 -25.95
N ALA A 375 18.23 -11.59 -25.48
CA ALA A 375 18.37 -12.27 -24.20
C ALA A 375 19.65 -13.10 -24.12
N ARG A 376 19.96 -13.86 -25.16
CA ARG A 376 21.20 -14.64 -25.26
C ARG A 376 22.43 -13.75 -25.27
N LYS A 377 22.43 -12.65 -26.03
CA LYS A 377 23.54 -11.70 -26.10
C LYS A 377 23.82 -11.04 -24.75
N VAL A 378 22.79 -10.51 -24.08
CA VAL A 378 22.92 -9.86 -22.75
C VAL A 378 23.50 -10.83 -21.73
N LYS A 379 22.99 -12.07 -21.69
CA LYS A 379 23.49 -13.11 -20.77
C LYS A 379 24.92 -13.54 -21.08
N ALA A 380 25.30 -13.63 -22.36
CA ALA A 380 26.67 -13.95 -22.76
C ALA A 380 27.69 -12.90 -22.31
N MET A 381 27.27 -11.64 -22.15
CA MET A 381 28.09 -10.57 -21.58
C MET A 381 28.21 -10.64 -20.04
N GLY A 382 27.50 -11.56 -19.38
CA GLY A 382 27.43 -11.67 -17.92
C GLY A 382 26.43 -10.71 -17.27
N TYR A 383 25.64 -9.97 -18.06
CA TYR A 383 24.62 -9.05 -17.58
C TYR A 383 23.29 -9.76 -17.30
N VAL A 384 22.44 -9.12 -16.50
CA VAL A 384 21.08 -9.59 -16.22
C VAL A 384 20.15 -9.12 -17.34
N PHE A 385 19.45 -10.06 -17.97
CA PHE A 385 18.40 -9.75 -18.94
C PHE A 385 17.04 -9.71 -18.26
N GLY A 386 16.34 -8.58 -18.39
CA GLY A 386 15.02 -8.38 -17.83
C GLY A 386 14.00 -7.78 -18.79
N LEU A 387 12.73 -7.99 -18.47
CA LEU A 387 11.59 -7.36 -19.12
C LEU A 387 10.96 -6.37 -18.13
N ALA A 388 10.51 -5.21 -18.61
CA ALA A 388 9.95 -4.21 -17.73
C ALA A 388 8.60 -3.68 -18.19
N THR A 389 7.93 -3.03 -17.23
CA THR A 389 6.70 -2.24 -17.41
C THR A 389 5.59 -3.06 -18.05
N ASP A 390 5.28 -4.18 -17.40
CA ASP A 390 4.12 -5.01 -17.67
C ASP A 390 3.25 -5.10 -16.41
N ASN A 391 1.96 -5.39 -16.53
CA ASN A 391 1.11 -5.64 -15.38
C ASN A 391 -0.02 -6.64 -15.71
N TYR A 392 -0.63 -7.16 -14.66
CA TYR A 392 -1.79 -8.05 -14.72
C TYR A 392 -2.94 -7.48 -13.87
N CYS A 393 -2.99 -6.17 -13.71
CA CYS A 393 -4.05 -5.46 -12.98
C CYS A 393 -4.95 -4.70 -13.95
N ASP A 394 -4.43 -4.22 -15.07
CA ASP A 394 -5.19 -3.54 -16.11
C ASP A 394 -5.66 -4.54 -17.17
N ILE A 395 -6.85 -4.32 -17.71
CA ILE A 395 -7.31 -4.97 -18.94
C ILE A 395 -7.92 -3.94 -19.88
N THR A 396 -7.35 -3.79 -21.07
CA THR A 396 -7.85 -2.80 -22.03
C THR A 396 -9.12 -3.32 -22.68
N LEU A 397 -10.03 -2.42 -23.08
CA LEU A 397 -11.30 -2.86 -23.69
C LEU A 397 -11.12 -3.51 -25.07
N ASP A 398 -10.01 -3.21 -25.75
CA ASP A 398 -9.61 -3.82 -27.03
C ASP A 398 -8.79 -5.10 -26.86
N SER A 399 -8.51 -5.53 -25.62
CA SER A 399 -7.85 -6.80 -25.33
C SER A 399 -8.71 -7.98 -25.81
N PRO A 400 -8.18 -8.94 -26.59
CA PRO A 400 -8.89 -10.17 -26.97
C PRO A 400 -9.49 -10.95 -25.78
N SER A 401 -8.84 -10.85 -24.62
CA SER A 401 -9.24 -11.47 -23.36
C SER A 401 -10.24 -10.65 -22.55
N PHE A 402 -10.59 -9.44 -23.00
CA PHE A 402 -11.54 -8.60 -22.28
C PHE A 402 -12.89 -9.29 -22.16
N ARG A 403 -13.28 -9.59 -20.91
CA ARG A 403 -14.60 -10.08 -20.52
C ARG A 403 -14.95 -9.38 -19.24
N GLU A 404 -16.19 -8.94 -19.10
CA GLU A 404 -16.63 -8.29 -17.88
C GLU A 404 -16.52 -9.20 -16.64
N GLU A 405 -16.70 -10.51 -16.83
CA GLU A 405 -16.56 -11.55 -15.80
C GLU A 405 -15.18 -11.60 -15.11
N VAL A 406 -14.13 -11.09 -15.75
CA VAL A 406 -12.79 -11.10 -15.14
C VAL A 406 -12.43 -9.77 -14.49
N THR A 407 -13.34 -8.80 -14.48
CA THR A 407 -13.09 -7.42 -14.02
C THR A 407 -13.67 -7.13 -12.65
N LEU A 408 -13.12 -6.12 -11.98
CA LEU A 408 -13.64 -5.65 -10.69
C LEU A 408 -14.99 -4.95 -10.84
N LYS A 409 -15.87 -5.17 -9.86
CA LYS A 409 -17.05 -4.35 -9.59
C LYS A 409 -16.87 -3.55 -8.31
N ASP A 410 -17.31 -2.30 -8.35
CA ASP A 410 -17.36 -1.41 -7.20
C ASP A 410 -18.52 -1.75 -6.25
N SER A 411 -18.62 -1.05 -5.12
CA SER A 411 -19.64 -1.33 -4.09
C SER A 411 -21.09 -1.18 -4.54
N ARG A 412 -21.32 -0.61 -5.73
CA ARG A 412 -22.64 -0.46 -6.36
C ARG A 412 -22.89 -1.49 -7.45
N GLY A 413 -21.99 -2.46 -7.60
CA GLY A 413 -22.05 -3.50 -8.62
C GLY A 413 -21.70 -3.02 -10.03
N ARG A 414 -21.10 -1.83 -10.19
CA ARG A 414 -20.75 -1.26 -11.50
C ARG A 414 -19.32 -1.64 -11.86
N TYR A 415 -19.06 -1.82 -13.15
CA TYR A 415 -17.72 -2.13 -13.63
C TYR A 415 -16.77 -0.96 -13.46
N VAL A 416 -15.56 -1.24 -13.00
CA VAL A 416 -14.49 -0.26 -12.87
C VAL A 416 -13.91 0.05 -14.27
N ARG A 417 -14.07 1.27 -14.78
CA ARG A 417 -13.45 1.81 -16.01
C ARG A 417 -12.53 3.02 -15.77
N ARG A 418 -11.32 3.01 -16.32
CA ARG A 418 -10.35 4.11 -16.28
C ARG A 418 -9.90 4.45 -17.69
N SER A 419 -9.32 5.62 -17.90
CA SER A 419 -8.69 5.94 -19.19
C SER A 419 -7.40 6.73 -18.96
N THR A 420 -6.48 6.15 -18.20
CA THR A 420 -5.24 6.79 -17.75
C THR A 420 -4.06 6.49 -18.66
N TRP A 421 -4.03 5.27 -19.20
CA TRP A 421 -2.82 4.71 -19.77
C TRP A 421 -2.73 4.91 -21.28
N GLY A 422 -1.60 4.49 -21.85
CA GLY A 422 -1.36 4.55 -23.28
C GLY A 422 -2.46 3.91 -24.14
N ALA A 423 -3.22 2.95 -23.61
CA ALA A 423 -4.30 2.23 -24.31
C ALA A 423 -5.63 3.01 -24.41
N GLY A 424 -5.79 4.09 -23.66
CA GLY A 424 -7.10 4.71 -23.48
C GLY A 424 -7.92 3.93 -22.45
N VAL A 425 -9.20 3.66 -22.76
CA VAL A 425 -10.13 3.07 -21.77
C VAL A 425 -9.73 1.64 -21.39
N ASN A 426 -9.51 1.42 -20.10
CA ASN A 426 -9.20 0.15 -19.47
C ASN A 426 -10.17 -0.16 -18.32
N SER A 427 -10.17 -1.42 -17.91
CA SER A 427 -10.78 -1.89 -16.67
C SER A 427 -9.71 -2.49 -15.77
N LEU A 428 -10.10 -2.93 -14.58
CA LEU A 428 -9.21 -3.63 -13.66
C LEU A 428 -9.55 -5.11 -13.59
N ILE A 429 -8.56 -5.97 -13.81
CA ILE A 429 -8.65 -7.41 -13.62
C ILE A 429 -8.85 -7.69 -12.13
N CYS A 430 -9.84 -8.50 -11.78
CA CYS A 430 -9.97 -9.00 -10.44
C CYS A 430 -8.75 -9.91 -10.13
N PRO A 431 -8.01 -9.68 -9.03
CA PRO A 431 -6.80 -10.45 -8.66
C PRO A 431 -6.97 -11.97 -8.67
N ARG A 432 -8.19 -12.48 -8.44
CA ARG A 432 -8.51 -13.92 -8.55
C ARG A 432 -8.28 -14.48 -9.96
N TRP A 433 -8.34 -13.65 -10.99
CA TRP A 433 -8.10 -14.01 -12.39
C TRP A 433 -6.69 -13.70 -12.87
N ALA A 434 -6.03 -12.71 -12.29
CA ALA A 434 -4.75 -12.18 -12.77
C ALA A 434 -3.66 -13.24 -12.96
N ILE A 435 -3.55 -14.20 -12.03
CA ILE A 435 -2.58 -15.31 -12.11
C ILE A 435 -2.79 -16.19 -13.35
N ARG A 436 -4.03 -16.33 -13.84
CA ARG A 436 -4.33 -17.15 -15.03
C ARG A 436 -3.72 -16.52 -16.28
N PHE A 437 -3.85 -15.20 -16.42
CA PHE A 437 -3.26 -14.45 -17.52
C PHE A 437 -1.73 -14.43 -17.45
N LEU A 438 -1.17 -14.27 -16.24
CA LEU A 438 0.27 -14.38 -16.01
C LEU A 438 0.80 -15.73 -16.50
N ARG A 439 0.24 -16.83 -15.97
CA ARG A 439 0.69 -18.18 -16.32
C ARG A 439 0.49 -18.49 -17.79
N ARG A 440 -0.60 -18.02 -18.41
CA ARG A 440 -0.77 -18.12 -19.87
C ARG A 440 0.40 -17.45 -20.59
N ASN A 441 0.71 -16.19 -20.29
CA ASN A 441 1.77 -15.47 -21.01
C ASN A 441 3.17 -16.07 -20.75
N TRP A 442 3.40 -16.59 -19.56
CA TRP A 442 4.71 -17.09 -19.13
C TRP A 442 4.97 -18.54 -19.50
N GLU A 443 3.99 -19.43 -19.33
CA GLU A 443 4.14 -20.87 -19.52
C GLU A 443 3.69 -21.30 -20.93
N VAL A 444 2.57 -20.75 -21.42
CA VAL A 444 1.93 -21.21 -22.64
C VAL A 444 2.32 -20.35 -23.85
N GLY A 445 2.28 -19.04 -23.68
CA GLY A 445 2.39 -18.06 -24.75
C GLY A 445 1.08 -17.92 -25.53
N ARG A 446 1.17 -17.93 -26.85
CA ARG A 446 0.05 -17.75 -27.77
C ARG A 446 -0.07 -18.95 -28.69
N THR A 447 -1.25 -19.56 -28.72
CA THR A 447 -1.52 -20.81 -29.45
C THR A 447 -2.11 -20.58 -30.84
N ASP A 448 -2.63 -19.38 -31.13
CA ASP A 448 -3.11 -18.95 -32.44
C ASP A 448 -2.05 -18.12 -33.19
N TYR A 449 -2.33 -17.69 -34.43
CA TYR A 449 -1.33 -17.01 -35.26
C TYR A 449 -1.05 -15.55 -34.83
N PRO A 450 0.23 -15.14 -34.74
CA PRO A 450 1.43 -15.97 -34.84
C PRO A 450 1.66 -16.77 -33.55
N PHE A 451 1.89 -18.07 -33.70
CA PHE A 451 2.20 -18.97 -32.59
C PHE A 451 3.52 -18.55 -31.93
N VAL A 452 3.53 -18.47 -30.60
CA VAL A 452 4.76 -18.24 -29.83
C VAL A 452 4.65 -18.94 -28.48
N ARG A 453 5.77 -19.50 -28.02
CA ARG A 453 5.85 -20.14 -26.69
C ARG A 453 5.80 -19.08 -25.58
N GLY A 454 5.52 -19.52 -24.36
CA GLY A 454 5.54 -18.65 -23.18
C GLY A 454 6.88 -17.94 -22.97
N LEU A 455 6.88 -16.86 -22.20
CA LEU A 455 8.09 -16.08 -21.91
C LEU A 455 9.22 -16.91 -21.27
N LEU A 456 8.88 -17.95 -20.51
CA LEU A 456 9.86 -18.87 -19.94
C LEU A 456 10.67 -19.60 -21.02
N ASP A 457 10.09 -19.84 -22.19
CA ASP A 457 10.77 -20.46 -23.33
C ASP A 457 11.35 -19.42 -24.29
N THR A 458 10.59 -18.36 -24.57
CA THR A 458 10.90 -17.37 -25.61
C THR A 458 11.98 -16.39 -25.17
N ALA A 459 11.91 -15.83 -23.97
CA ALA A 459 12.82 -14.77 -23.53
C ALA A 459 13.69 -15.19 -22.32
N ARG A 460 13.23 -16.18 -21.54
CA ARG A 460 13.90 -16.67 -20.32
C ARG A 460 14.36 -15.51 -19.40
N PRO A 461 13.50 -14.52 -19.07
CA PRO A 461 13.95 -13.37 -18.31
C PRO A 461 14.52 -13.78 -16.95
N GLN A 462 15.65 -13.18 -16.56
CA GLN A 462 16.18 -13.33 -15.20
C GLN A 462 15.58 -12.28 -14.27
N HIS A 463 15.12 -11.16 -14.82
CA HIS A 463 14.58 -10.03 -14.08
C HIS A 463 13.24 -9.58 -14.67
N TYR A 464 12.31 -9.19 -13.81
CA TYR A 464 10.99 -8.69 -14.23
C TYR A 464 10.58 -7.47 -13.43
N LEU A 465 10.20 -6.39 -14.11
CA LEU A 465 9.56 -5.24 -13.48
C LEU A 465 8.06 -5.29 -13.70
N LEU A 466 7.33 -5.59 -12.62
CA LEU A 466 5.88 -5.64 -12.58
C LEU A 466 5.30 -4.29 -12.15
N GLY A 467 4.60 -3.63 -13.06
CA GLY A 467 3.96 -2.33 -12.90
C GLY A 467 2.66 -2.39 -12.11
N ASN A 468 2.30 -1.28 -11.44
CA ASN A 468 0.98 -1.03 -10.85
C ASN A 468 0.42 -2.17 -9.96
N TYR A 469 1.26 -2.95 -9.29
CA TYR A 469 0.85 -4.27 -8.74
C TYR A 469 0.60 -4.31 -7.24
N VAL A 470 1.10 -3.34 -6.46
CA VAL A 470 0.80 -3.25 -5.02
C VAL A 470 -0.47 -2.43 -4.83
N CYS A 471 -1.55 -2.91 -5.42
CA CYS A 471 -2.85 -2.27 -5.35
C CYS A 471 -3.66 -2.75 -4.15
N ASN A 472 -4.63 -1.93 -3.72
CA ASN A 472 -5.47 -2.19 -2.56
C ASN A 472 -6.97 -2.17 -2.91
N TRP A 473 -7.41 -3.16 -3.68
CA TRP A 473 -8.77 -3.21 -4.25
C TRP A 473 -9.71 -4.14 -3.50
N GLU A 474 -11.01 -3.83 -3.59
CA GLU A 474 -12.11 -4.74 -3.29
C GLU A 474 -12.84 -5.13 -4.57
N CYS A 475 -13.57 -6.24 -4.54
CA CYS A 475 -14.48 -6.66 -5.59
C CYS A 475 -15.83 -7.03 -5.00
N TYR A 476 -16.90 -6.39 -5.46
CA TYR A 476 -18.27 -6.67 -5.04
C TYR A 476 -19.05 -7.50 -6.07
N ASP A 477 -18.37 -8.08 -7.05
CA ASP A 477 -19.00 -9.05 -7.93
C ASP A 477 -19.38 -10.31 -7.13
N PRO A 478 -20.64 -10.78 -7.17
CA PRO A 478 -21.06 -11.95 -6.40
C PRO A 478 -20.38 -13.26 -6.82
N VAL A 479 -19.82 -13.34 -8.03
CA VAL A 479 -19.12 -14.53 -8.54
C VAL A 479 -17.69 -14.62 -8.01
N HIS A 480 -17.03 -13.48 -7.81
CA HIS A 480 -15.64 -13.43 -7.35
C HIS A 480 -15.41 -12.28 -6.35
N PRO A 481 -16.15 -12.26 -5.22
CA PRO A 481 -15.99 -11.22 -4.22
C PRO A 481 -14.60 -11.26 -3.61
N LEU A 482 -14.09 -10.09 -3.21
CA LEU A 482 -12.73 -9.95 -2.75
C LEU A 482 -12.59 -8.76 -1.80
N THR A 483 -12.11 -9.01 -0.59
CA THR A 483 -11.67 -7.97 0.35
C THR A 483 -10.28 -7.46 -0.01
N ARG A 484 -9.87 -6.33 0.58
CA ARG A 484 -8.51 -5.79 0.44
C ARG A 484 -7.41 -6.77 0.90
N ASN A 485 -7.67 -7.50 1.99
CA ASN A 485 -6.76 -8.53 2.51
C ASN A 485 -6.67 -9.74 1.58
N GLU A 486 -7.78 -10.21 1.01
CA GLU A 486 -7.75 -11.29 0.02
C GLU A 486 -7.08 -10.86 -1.28
N ASN A 487 -7.24 -9.60 -1.69
CA ASN A 487 -6.48 -9.01 -2.80
C ASN A 487 -4.98 -9.10 -2.54
N ARG A 488 -4.51 -8.64 -1.37
CA ARG A 488 -3.10 -8.79 -0.96
C ARG A 488 -2.64 -10.25 -1.03
N ALA A 489 -3.44 -11.20 -0.55
CA ALA A 489 -3.10 -12.62 -0.60
C ALA A 489 -3.01 -13.16 -2.04
N ALA A 490 -3.91 -12.74 -2.93
CA ALA A 490 -3.85 -13.10 -4.35
C ALA A 490 -2.59 -12.55 -5.03
N LEU A 491 -2.20 -11.30 -4.73
CA LEU A 491 -0.97 -10.69 -5.21
C LEU A 491 0.28 -11.40 -4.68
N ALA A 492 0.29 -11.81 -3.41
CA ALA A 492 1.36 -12.62 -2.85
C ALA A 492 1.55 -13.94 -3.61
N GLY A 493 0.46 -14.58 -4.06
CA GLY A 493 0.53 -15.77 -4.92
C GLY A 493 1.21 -15.53 -6.28
N ILE A 494 1.08 -14.32 -6.83
CA ILE A 494 1.77 -13.90 -8.06
C ILE A 494 3.25 -13.65 -7.81
N PHE A 495 3.60 -13.05 -6.68
CA PHE A 495 5.00 -12.86 -6.30
C PHE A 495 5.70 -14.19 -5.98
N ASP A 496 4.98 -15.13 -5.37
CA ASP A 496 5.46 -16.49 -5.13
C ASP A 496 5.71 -17.24 -6.44
N TYR A 497 4.85 -17.05 -7.45
CA TYR A 497 5.08 -17.59 -8.79
C TYR A 497 6.44 -17.17 -9.36
N PHE A 498 6.78 -15.88 -9.36
CA PHE A 498 8.09 -15.41 -9.84
C PHE A 498 9.25 -15.99 -9.05
N SER A 499 9.11 -16.08 -7.73
CA SER A 499 10.12 -16.69 -6.85
C SER A 499 10.37 -18.15 -7.22
N ARG A 500 9.32 -18.94 -7.50
CA ARG A 500 9.44 -20.33 -7.96
C ARG A 500 10.08 -20.46 -9.34
N GLN A 501 9.81 -19.52 -10.24
CA GLN A 501 10.46 -19.46 -11.56
C GLN A 501 11.90 -18.92 -11.49
N LYS A 502 12.42 -18.59 -10.30
CA LYS A 502 13.74 -17.96 -10.10
C LYS A 502 13.92 -16.69 -10.92
N VAL A 503 12.85 -15.90 -11.02
CA VAL A 503 12.86 -14.58 -11.65
C VAL A 503 13.02 -13.54 -10.56
N LEU A 504 14.05 -12.69 -10.70
CA LEU A 504 14.27 -11.54 -9.84
C LEU A 504 13.15 -10.54 -10.06
N LEU A 505 12.36 -10.26 -9.02
CA LEU A 505 11.21 -9.36 -9.13
C LEU A 505 11.54 -7.95 -8.66
N THR A 506 11.20 -6.97 -9.50
CA THR A 506 11.05 -5.56 -9.14
C THR A 506 9.60 -5.18 -9.31
N ILE A 507 9.10 -4.34 -8.41
CA ILE A 507 7.74 -3.79 -8.50
C ILE A 507 7.78 -2.28 -8.69
N GLU A 508 6.77 -1.76 -9.36
CA GLU A 508 6.47 -0.34 -9.40
C GLU A 508 5.64 0.06 -8.19
N HIS A 509 6.19 1.00 -7.41
CA HIS A 509 5.69 1.34 -6.08
C HIS A 509 5.80 0.14 -5.11
N HIS A 510 6.22 0.40 -3.88
CA HIS A 510 6.45 -0.65 -2.88
C HIS A 510 5.57 -0.44 -1.64
N ASN A 511 5.30 -1.53 -0.94
CA ASN A 511 4.79 -1.51 0.42
C ASN A 511 5.55 -2.63 1.13
N ASP A 512 5.89 -2.45 2.40
CA ASP A 512 6.82 -3.31 3.12
C ASP A 512 6.42 -4.80 3.15
N TRP A 513 5.13 -5.14 3.07
CA TRP A 513 4.70 -6.53 3.04
C TRP A 513 5.19 -7.31 1.82
N VAL A 514 5.64 -6.64 0.75
CA VAL A 514 6.17 -7.30 -0.46
C VAL A 514 7.65 -7.69 -0.34
N VAL A 515 8.32 -7.23 0.73
CA VAL A 515 9.76 -7.47 0.97
C VAL A 515 10.15 -8.93 0.81
N PRO A 516 9.35 -9.96 1.18
CA PRO A 516 9.75 -11.35 0.98
C PRO A 516 10.10 -11.74 -0.46
N TRP A 517 9.52 -11.09 -1.45
CA TRP A 517 9.60 -11.54 -2.85
C TRP A 517 10.42 -10.63 -3.76
N VAL A 518 10.55 -9.34 -3.42
CA VAL A 518 11.19 -8.36 -4.32
C VAL A 518 12.67 -8.19 -4.02
N VAL A 519 13.49 -7.99 -5.05
CA VAL A 519 14.94 -7.75 -4.91
C VAL A 519 15.30 -6.27 -5.05
N SER A 520 14.43 -5.49 -5.68
CA SER A 520 14.53 -4.03 -5.77
C SER A 520 13.15 -3.44 -6.09
N VAL A 521 13.04 -2.12 -6.02
CA VAL A 521 11.79 -1.39 -6.24
C VAL A 521 12.04 -0.22 -7.17
N ARG A 522 11.08 0.12 -8.03
CA ARG A 522 11.11 1.36 -8.81
C ARG A 522 10.36 2.43 -8.01
N THR A 523 11.07 3.50 -7.65
CA THR A 523 10.45 4.74 -7.20
C THR A 523 10.23 5.65 -8.40
N ARG A 524 9.06 6.28 -8.47
CA ARG A 524 8.89 7.54 -9.21
C ARG A 524 9.09 8.60 -8.13
N GLU A 525 10.14 9.41 -8.20
CA GLU A 525 10.11 10.68 -7.46
C GLU A 525 8.92 11.44 -8.04
N ALA A 526 8.03 11.94 -7.17
CA ALA A 526 6.96 12.83 -7.61
C ALA A 526 7.64 14.00 -8.34
N HIS A 527 7.30 14.17 -9.61
CA HIS A 527 7.77 15.31 -10.40
C HIS A 527 7.05 16.59 -9.97
#